data_AF-A0A6I6EPP2-F1
#
_entry.id   AF-A0A6I6EPP2-F1
#
_cell.length_a   1.000
_cell.length_b   1.000
_cell.length_c   1.000
_cell.angle_alpha   90.00
_cell.angle_beta   90.00
_cell.angle_gamma   90.00
#
_symmetry.space_group_name_H-M   'P 1'
#
loop_
_entity.id
_entity.type
_entity.pdbx_description
1 polymer ?
#
loop_
_entity_poly.entity_id
_entity_poly.type
_entity_poly.pdbx_seq_one_letter_code
_entity_poly.pdbx_strand_id
1 'polypeptide(L)' 'MAKYMTQPMSAGVHPKITYYRKQSAHPPHDESEKFTADATSDYATTNGVNKDQVEQGTYRSNQGVPVGGIVQEI' A
#
# COMPACT_ATOMS: atom_id res chain seq x y z
N MET A 1 15.46 -8.83 -10.96
CA MET A 1 14.82 -7.60 -10.43
C MET A 1 14.16 -7.93 -9.10
N ALA A 2 14.29 -7.05 -8.11
CA ALA A 2 13.51 -7.17 -6.88
C ALA A 2 12.03 -6.98 -7.21
N LYS A 3 11.19 -7.78 -6.57
CA LYS A 3 9.74 -7.74 -6.75
C LYS A 3 9.12 -7.06 -5.55
N TYR A 4 8.04 -6.34 -5.78
CA TYR A 4 7.34 -5.57 -4.75
C TYR A 4 5.84 -5.87 -4.78
N MET A 5 5.24 -5.83 -3.60
CA MET A 5 3.81 -5.64 -3.41
C MET A 5 3.54 -4.15 -3.52
N THR A 6 2.47 -3.78 -4.19
CA THR A 6 2.05 -2.38 -4.33
C THR A 6 0.55 -2.29 -4.13
N GLN A 7 0.10 -1.28 -3.40
CA GLN A 7 -1.32 -0.99 -3.26
C GLN A 7 -1.53 0.49 -2.99
N PRO A 8 -2.39 1.16 -3.77
CA PRO A 8 -2.69 2.54 -3.49
C PRO A 8 -3.80 2.68 -2.45
N MET A 9 -3.67 3.69 -1.59
CA MET A 9 -4.66 4.10 -0.60
C MET A 9 -5.14 5.52 -0.91
N SER A 10 -6.42 5.78 -0.68
CA SER A 10 -7.05 7.10 -0.79
C SER A 10 -8.12 7.27 0.28
N ALA A 11 -8.51 8.51 0.59
CA ALA A 11 -9.66 8.77 1.45
C ALA A 11 -10.28 10.12 1.12
N GLY A 12 -11.46 10.13 0.49
CA GLY A 12 -12.21 11.36 0.21
C GLY A 12 -11.38 12.41 -0.55
N VAL A 13 -11.06 13.52 0.13
CA VAL A 13 -10.30 14.65 -0.44
C VAL A 13 -8.78 14.51 -0.30
N HIS A 14 -8.30 13.50 0.43
CA HIS A 14 -6.87 13.29 0.65
C HIS A 14 -6.16 12.73 -0.59
N PRO A 15 -4.89 13.07 -0.80
CA PRO A 15 -4.14 12.63 -1.96
C PRO A 15 -3.93 11.12 -1.92
N LYS A 16 -4.06 10.47 -3.07
CA LYS A 16 -3.80 9.05 -3.24
C LYS A 16 -2.31 8.74 -3.07
N ILE A 17 -1.97 7.84 -2.15
CA ILE A 17 -0.60 7.38 -1.90
C ILE A 17 -0.46 5.94 -2.37
N THR A 18 0.54 5.65 -3.20
CA THR A 18 0.86 4.27 -3.61
C THR A 18 1.90 3.68 -2.67
N TYR A 19 1.46 2.77 -1.82
CA TYR A 19 2.35 2.05 -0.93
C TYR A 19 3.01 0.90 -1.66
N TYR A 20 4.26 0.62 -1.30
CA TYR A 20 4.97 -0.54 -1.79
C TYR A 20 5.88 -1.14 -0.72
N ARG A 21 6.06 -2.46 -0.79
CA ARG A 21 6.97 -3.20 0.09
C ARG A 21 7.61 -4.34 -0.68
N LYS A 22 8.88 -4.60 -0.40
CA LYS A 22 9.60 -5.73 -1.01
C LYS A 22 8.89 -7.03 -0.65
N GLN A 23 8.60 -7.86 -1.65
CA GLN A 23 7.89 -9.12 -1.44
C GLN A 23 8.85 -10.29 -1.28
N SER A 24 8.39 -11.32 -0.58
CA SER A 24 8.98 -12.67 -0.66
C SER A 24 8.82 -13.28 -2.07
N ALA A 25 9.62 -14.31 -2.40
CA ALA A 25 9.58 -14.95 -3.73
C ALA A 25 8.15 -15.37 -4.14
N HIS A 26 7.39 -15.88 -3.18
CA HIS A 26 5.94 -16.05 -3.21
C HIS A 26 5.38 -15.54 -1.87
N PRO A 27 4.80 -14.33 -1.83
CA PRO A 27 4.24 -13.81 -0.58
C PRO A 27 3.06 -14.71 -0.17
N PRO A 28 3.07 -15.30 1.04
CA PRO A 28 1.91 -16.00 1.56
C PRO A 28 0.78 -15.00 1.80
N HIS A 29 -0.43 -15.52 1.96
CA HIS A 29 -1.62 -14.69 2.19
C HIS A 29 -1.45 -13.73 3.39
N ASP A 30 -0.89 -14.23 4.49
CA ASP A 30 -0.58 -13.43 5.69
C ASP A 30 0.37 -12.24 5.40
N GLU A 31 1.33 -12.39 4.49
CA GLU A 31 2.22 -11.27 4.11
C GLU A 31 1.44 -10.19 3.34
N SER A 32 0.54 -10.59 2.44
CA SER A 32 -0.31 -9.66 1.69
C SER A 32 -1.34 -8.94 2.56
N GLU A 33 -1.92 -9.64 3.54
CA GLU A 33 -2.86 -9.06 4.50
C GLU A 33 -2.15 -8.06 5.43
N LYS A 34 -0.97 -8.43 5.96
CA LYS A 34 -0.13 -7.52 6.75
C LYS A 34 0.27 -6.28 5.95
N PHE A 35 0.71 -6.45 4.70
CA PHE A 35 1.03 -5.31 3.85
C PHE A 35 -0.16 -4.35 3.68
N THR A 36 -1.36 -4.89 3.44
CA THR A 36 -2.58 -4.08 3.30
C THR A 36 -2.93 -3.36 4.60
N ALA A 37 -2.81 -4.05 5.73
CA ALA A 37 -3.08 -3.49 7.06
C ALA A 37 -2.07 -2.39 7.44
N ASP A 38 -0.79 -2.62 7.19
CA ASP A 38 0.29 -1.65 7.43
C ASP A 38 0.08 -0.39 6.57
N ALA A 39 -0.17 -0.56 5.26
CA ALA A 39 -0.43 0.55 4.33
C ALA A 39 -1.68 1.36 4.73
N THR A 40 -2.76 0.68 5.15
CA THR A 40 -3.98 1.34 5.63
C THR A 40 -3.71 2.12 6.93
N SER A 41 -2.95 1.53 7.86
CA SER A 41 -2.63 2.15 9.14
C SER A 41 -1.71 3.36 8.98
N ASP A 42 -0.72 3.26 8.10
CA ASP A 42 0.16 4.38 7.78
C ASP A 42 -0.63 5.51 7.13
N TYR A 43 -1.44 5.21 6.11
CA TYR A 43 -2.25 6.23 5.44
C TYR A 43 -3.19 6.95 6.39
N ALA A 44 -3.90 6.19 7.24
CA ALA A 44 -4.78 6.72 8.27
C ALA A 44 -4.03 7.65 9.24
N THR A 45 -2.84 7.25 9.68
CA THR A 45 -2.01 8.02 10.61
C THR A 45 -1.46 9.29 9.95
N THR A 46 -0.95 9.18 8.74
CA THR A 46 -0.37 10.27 7.95
C THR A 46 -1.40 11.34 7.59
N ASN A 47 -2.63 10.93 7.27
CA ASN A 47 -3.70 11.84 6.87
C ASN A 47 -4.65 12.22 8.02
N GLY A 48 -4.49 11.64 9.21
CA GLY A 48 -5.38 11.87 10.35
C GLY A 48 -6.82 11.39 10.11
N VAL A 49 -7.01 10.38 9.27
CA VAL A 49 -8.33 9.80 8.95
C VAL A 49 -8.54 8.48 9.68
N ASN A 50 -9.79 8.06 9.85
CA ASN A 50 -10.05 6.73 10.39
C ASN A 50 -9.69 5.66 9.34
N LYS A 51 -9.19 4.49 9.79
CA LYS A 51 -8.88 3.33 8.92
C LYS A 51 -10.10 2.91 8.09
N ASP A 52 -11.30 3.03 8.65
CA ASP A 52 -12.57 2.72 7.95
C ASP A 52 -12.89 3.68 6.80
N GLN A 53 -12.26 4.86 6.77
CA GLN A 53 -12.41 5.85 5.69
C GLN A 53 -11.35 5.67 4.59
N VAL A 54 -10.36 4.79 4.82
CA VAL A 54 -9.30 4.52 3.85
C VAL A 54 -9.82 3.53 2.82
N GLU A 55 -9.91 4.01 1.59
CA GLU A 55 -10.26 3.21 0.43
C GLU A 55 -9.01 2.49 -0.09
N GLN A 56 -9.07 1.17 -0.02
CA GLN A 56 -8.02 0.30 -0.53
C GLN A 56 -8.19 0.13 -2.04
N GLY A 57 -7.18 0.53 -2.80
CA GLY A 57 -7.11 0.25 -4.22
C GLY A 57 -6.67 -1.19 -4.52
N THR A 58 -6.44 -1.47 -5.80
CA THR A 58 -6.01 -2.80 -6.25
C THR A 58 -4.64 -3.17 -5.72
N TYR A 59 -4.59 -4.24 -4.92
CA TYR A 59 -3.34 -4.91 -4.55
C TYR A 59 -2.71 -5.58 -5.78
N ARG A 60 -1.41 -5.38 -5.98
CA ARG A 60 -0.62 -6.03 -7.02
C ARG A 60 0.67 -6.58 -6.43
N SER A 61 1.05 -7.78 -6.82
CA SER A 61 2.33 -8.40 -6.49
C SER A 61 3.21 -8.53 -7.73
N ASN A 62 4.47 -8.89 -7.54
CA ASN A 62 5.48 -9.03 -8.59
C ASN A 62 5.73 -7.74 -9.39
N GLN A 63 5.50 -6.58 -8.78
CA GLN A 63 5.68 -5.28 -9.43
C GLN A 63 7.11 -4.76 -9.25
N GLY A 64 7.50 -3.80 -10.09
CA GLY A 64 8.66 -2.93 -9.82
C GLY A 64 8.32 -1.84 -8.80
N VAL A 65 9.30 -1.02 -8.44
CA VAL A 65 9.07 0.17 -7.61
C VAL A 65 8.13 1.12 -8.36
N PRO A 66 7.01 1.57 -7.75
CA PRO A 66 6.12 2.53 -8.39
C PRO A 66 6.81 3.88 -8.56
N VAL A 67 6.63 4.50 -9.74
CA VAL A 67 7.28 5.78 -10.11
C VAL A 67 6.29 6.91 -10.38
N GLY A 68 5.00 6.69 -10.13
CA GLY A 68 3.93 7.64 -10.44
C GLY A 68 3.21 8.18 -9.20
N GLY A 69 3.04 9.50 -9.12
CA GLY A 69 2.32 10.17 -8.04
C GLY A 69 3.08 10.17 -6.71
N ILE A 70 2.34 10.23 -5.60
CA ILE A 70 2.90 10.08 -4.26
C ILE A 70 3.09 8.59 -3.98
N VAL A 71 4.33 8.20 -3.69
CA VAL A 71 4.71 6.82 -3.42
C VAL A 71 5.40 6.73 -2.07
N GLN A 72 5.14 5.65 -1.33
CA GLN A 72 5.73 5.45 -0.01
C GLN A 72 6.10 3.98 0.22
N GLU A 73 7.32 3.76 0.71
CA GLU A 73 7.79 2.42 1.10
C GLU A 73 7.38 2.12 2.55
N ILE A 74 6.97 0.88 2.83
CA ILE A 74 6.63 0.39 4.18
C ILE A 74 7.29 -0.96 4.46
#